data_AF-A0A929GNT9-F1
#
_entry.id   AF-A0A929GNT9-F1
#
_cell.length_a   1.000
_cell.length_b   1.000
_cell.length_c   1.000
_cell.angle_alpha   90.00
_cell.angle_beta   90.00
_cell.angle_gamma   90.00
#
_symmetry.space_group_name_H-M   'P 1'
#
loop_
_entity.id
_entity.type
_entity.pdbx_description
1 polymer ?
#
loop_
_entity_poly.entity_id
_entity_poly.type
_entity_poly.pdbx_seq_one_letter_code
_entity_poly.pdbx_strand_id
1 'polypeptide(L)' 'MKKTLFDKVWDAHVVDSIENGPQILYIDKHLIHEVTSPQVFDTLETIEAFENSLQ' A
#
# COMPACT_ATOMS: atom_id res chain seq x y z
N MET A 1 -7.17 28.62 3.78
CA MET A 1 -5.80 28.42 4.32
C MET A 1 -4.90 27.91 3.22
N LYS A 2 -3.60 28.23 3.26
CA LYS A 2 -2.63 27.78 2.25
C LYS A 2 -2.28 26.31 2.52
N LYS A 3 -2.43 25.43 1.53
CA LYS A 3 -2.05 24.01 1.65
C LYS A 3 -0.54 23.87 1.83
N THR A 4 -0.12 23.02 2.76
CA THR A 4 1.28 22.66 2.99
C THR A 4 1.81 21.80 1.84
N LEU A 5 3.13 21.56 1.79
CA LEU A 5 3.70 20.60 0.84
C LEU A 5 3.17 19.18 1.10
N PHE A 6 3.04 18.81 2.39
CA PHE A 6 2.49 17.52 2.79
C PHE A 6 1.08 17.32 2.22
N ASP A 7 0.18 18.30 2.40
CA ASP A 7 -1.20 18.21 1.89
C ASP A 7 -1.24 18.01 0.37
N LYS A 8 -0.37 18.73 -0.35
CA LYS A 8 -0.31 18.62 -1.82
C LYS A 8 0.16 17.25 -2.28
N VAL A 9 1.15 16.67 -1.61
CA VAL A 9 1.65 15.33 -1.95
C VAL A 9 0.57 14.30 -1.57
N TRP A 10 0.00 14.39 -0.38
CA TRP A 10 -1.05 13.48 0.08
C TRP A 10 -2.25 13.47 -0.88
N ASP A 11 -2.81 14.64 -1.18
CA ASP A 11 -3.96 14.78 -2.09
C ASP A 11 -3.69 14.22 -3.49
N ALA A 12 -2.45 14.27 -3.96
CA ALA A 12 -2.07 13.75 -5.27
C ALA A 12 -1.98 12.21 -5.33
N HIS A 13 -1.89 11.54 -4.18
CA HIS A 13 -1.75 10.08 -4.09
C HIS A 13 -3.00 9.38 -3.54
N VAL A 14 -4.04 10.11 -3.13
CA VAL A 14 -5.33 9.52 -2.77
C VAL A 14 -6.02 8.99 -4.03
N VAL A 15 -6.31 7.69 -4.03
CA VAL A 15 -7.03 7.00 -5.11
C VAL A 15 -8.53 6.95 -4.82
N ASP A 16 -8.89 6.77 -3.55
CA ASP A 16 -10.27 6.71 -3.11
C ASP A 16 -10.39 7.11 -1.64
N SER A 17 -11.61 7.39 -1.18
CA SER A 17 -11.92 7.69 0.20
C SER A 17 -13.16 6.91 0.64
N ILE A 18 -12.99 6.05 1.65
CA ILE A 18 -14.09 5.28 2.20
C ILE A 18 -14.98 6.22 3.01
N GLU A 19 -16.30 6.16 2.81
CA GLU A 19 -17.25 6.96 3.58
C GLU A 19 -17.11 6.67 5.08
N ASN A 20 -16.85 7.71 5.89
CA ASN A 20 -16.54 7.59 7.32
C ASN A 20 -15.33 6.68 7.62
N GLY A 21 -14.44 6.48 6.66
CA GLY A 21 -13.30 5.59 6.75
C GLY A 21 -11.99 6.23 6.31
N PRO A 22 -10.91 5.42 6.24
CA PRO A 22 -9.61 5.89 5.81
C PRO A 22 -9.58 6.17 4.31
N GLN A 23 -8.59 6.96 3.89
CA GLN A 23 -8.27 7.17 2.49
C GLN A 23 -7.39 6.04 1.96
N ILE A 24 -7.62 5.67 0.71
CA ILE A 24 -6.80 4.71 -0.03
C ILE A 24 -5.71 5.50 -0.75
N LEU A 25 -4.45 5.16 -0.48
CA LEU A 25 -3.29 5.83 -1.07
C LEU A 25 -2.59 4.91 -2.05
N TYR A 26 -2.19 5.48 -3.20
CA TYR A 26 -1.23 4.85 -4.10
C TYR A 26 0.19 5.04 -3.56
N ILE A 27 0.97 3.96 -3.52
CA ILE A 27 2.37 3.98 -3.11
C ILE A 27 3.26 3.65 -4.31
N ASP A 28 3.97 4.65 -4.82
CA ASP A 28 4.81 4.52 -6.02
C ASP A 28 6.02 3.61 -5.83
N LYS A 29 6.53 3.53 -4.61
CA LYS A 29 7.75 2.76 -4.32
C LYS A 29 7.79 2.30 -2.87
N HIS A 30 7.90 0.99 -2.68
CA HIS A 30 8.23 0.38 -1.41
C HIS A 30 9.74 0.11 -1.37
N LEU A 31 10.45 0.76 -0.44
CA LEU A 31 11.85 0.47 -0.18
C LEU A 31 11.92 -0.37 1.09
N ILE A 32 12.34 -1.62 0.95
CA ILE A 32 12.47 -2.57 2.05
C ILE A 32 13.96 -2.91 2.14
N HIS A 33 14.53 -2.74 3.32
CA HIS A 33 15.85 -3.27 3.64
C HIS A 33 15.66 -4.41 4.62
N GLU A 34 15.98 -5.62 4.17
CA GLU A 34 15.68 -6.86 4.84
C GLU A 34 17.02 -7.55 5.18
N VAL A 35 17.17 -8.05 6.42
CA VAL A 35 18.42 -8.66 6.94
C VAL A 35 18.20 -10.14 7.39
N THR A 36 17.01 -10.70 7.17
CA THR A 36 16.52 -12.05 7.55
C THR A 36 15.49 -12.57 6.53
N SER A 37 15.96 -12.85 5.31
CA SER A 37 15.18 -12.84 4.05
C SER A 37 14.21 -13.97 3.67
N PRO A 38 14.02 -15.12 4.34
CA PRO A 38 13.10 -16.12 3.76
C PRO A 38 11.61 -15.81 3.99
N GLN A 39 11.22 -15.50 5.24
CA GLN A 39 9.80 -15.61 5.65
C GLN A 39 8.84 -14.57 5.03
N VAL A 40 9.33 -13.37 4.70
CA VAL A 40 8.47 -12.28 4.19
C VAL A 40 8.05 -12.52 2.75
N PHE A 41 8.92 -13.11 1.93
CA PHE A 41 8.58 -13.44 0.53
C PHE A 41 7.67 -14.66 0.44
N ASP A 42 7.84 -15.67 1.31
CA ASP A 42 6.93 -16.82 1.41
C ASP A 42 5.47 -16.37 1.66
N THR A 43 5.30 -15.26 2.39
CA THR A 43 3.97 -14.69 2.69
C THR A 43 3.32 -14.08 1.44
N LEU A 44 4.10 -13.48 0.54
CA LEU A 44 3.58 -12.91 -0.71
C LEU A 44 3.14 -14.01 -1.69
N GLU A 45 3.95 -15.06 -1.85
CA GLU A 45 3.60 -16.22 -2.69
C GLU A 45 2.36 -16.96 -2.17
N THR A 46 2.22 -17.07 -0.85
CA THR A 46 1.06 -17.75 -0.23
C THR A 46 -0.25 -17.00 -0.48
N ILE A 47 -0.23 -15.66 -0.49
CA ILE A 47 -1.42 -14.84 -0.74
C ILE A 47 -1.87 -14.98 -2.21
N GLU A 48 -0.93 -14.94 -3.17
CA GLU A 48 -1.25 -15.18 -4.60
C GLU A 48 -1.82 -16.58 -4.84
N ALA A 49 -1.28 -17.60 -4.17
CA ALA A 49 -1.78 -18.98 -4.29
C ALA A 49 -3.21 -19.12 -3.71
N PHE A 50 -3.52 -18.42 -2.62
CA PHE A 50 -4.86 -18.42 -2.03
C PHE A 50 -5.88 -17.73 -2.95
N GLU A 51 -5.56 -16.56 -3.48
CA GLU A 51 -6.46 -15.83 -4.40
C GLU A 51 -6.78 -16.64 -5.67
N ASN A 52 -5.79 -17.32 -6.24
CA ASN A 52 -5.99 -18.20 -7.40
C ASN A 52 -6.81 -19.47 -7.08
N SER A 53 -6.86 -19.90 -5.82
CA SER A 53 -7.67 -21.06 -5.39
C SER A 53 -9.14 -20.73 -5.11
N LEU A 54 -9.47 -19.44 -5.02
CA LEU A 54 -10.83 -18.93 -4.86
C LEU A 54 -11.50 -18.58 -6.20
N GLN A 55 -10.79 -18.73 -7.32
CA GLN A 55 -11.30 -18.63 -8.68
C GLN A 55 -11.54 -20.03 -9.28
#